data_AF-A0A135I9C1-F1
#
_entry.id   AF-A0A135I9C1-F1
#
_cell.length_a   1.000
_cell.length_b   1.000
_cell.length_c   1.000
_cell.angle_alpha   90.00
_cell.angle_beta   90.00
_cell.angle_gamma   90.00
#
_symmetry.space_group_name_H-M   'P 1'
#
loop_
_entity.id
_entity.type
_entity.pdbx_description
1 polymer ?
#
loop_
_entity_poly.entity_id
_entity_poly.type
_entity_poly.pdbx_seq_one_letter_code
_entity_poly.pdbx_strand_id
1 'polypeptide(L)'
;MDHAQYEEYVMTLIVQAGQCRSMLMTAIREAKQGNFDAADTLVAQAKEALKDAHHIQTQLIEYDEGEGKLPVHIVMVHAQDHLMNAVLLMDLAGEIIDLRRVTQQ
;
A
#
# COMPACT_ATOMS: atom_id res chain seq x y z
N MET A 1 -19.65 -13.69 1.50
CA MET A 1 -18.34 -13.91 2.13
C MET A 1 -18.57 -14.53 3.50
N ASP A 2 -17.85 -15.60 3.83
CA ASP A 2 -17.89 -16.18 5.18
C ASP A 2 -16.93 -15.46 6.14
N HIS A 3 -16.96 -15.82 7.42
CA HIS A 3 -16.16 -15.15 8.44
C HIS A 3 -14.64 -15.37 8.25
N ALA A 4 -14.23 -16.56 7.82
CA ALA A 4 -12.82 -16.88 7.65
C ALA A 4 -12.20 -16.12 6.47
N GLN A 5 -12.93 -16.05 5.34
CA GLN A 5 -12.54 -15.28 4.17
C GLN A 5 -12.47 -13.78 4.47
N TYR A 6 -13.40 -13.26 5.29
CA TYR A 6 -13.37 -11.87 5.75
C TYR A 6 -12.10 -11.57 6.56
N GLU A 7 -11.76 -12.44 7.52
CA GLU A 7 -10.55 -12.26 8.33
C GLU A 7 -9.28 -12.34 7.49
N GLU A 8 -9.21 -13.28 6.54
CA GLU A 8 -8.11 -13.40 5.61
C GLU A 8 -7.91 -12.12 4.78
N TYR A 9 -9.00 -11.55 4.26
CA TYR A 9 -8.93 -10.31 3.47
C TYR A 9 -8.44 -9.12 4.30
N VAL A 10 -9.00 -8.95 5.50
CA VAL A 10 -8.59 -7.89 6.42
C VAL A 10 -7.11 -8.01 6.79
N MET A 11 -6.66 -9.23 7.14
CA MET A 11 -5.27 -9.45 7.53
C MET A 11 -4.32 -9.25 6.35
N THR A 12 -4.70 -9.73 5.16
CA THR A 12 -3.89 -9.55 3.95
C THR A 12 -3.75 -8.07 3.60
N LEU A 13 -4.82 -7.28 3.67
CA LEU A 13 -4.77 -5.83 3.46
C LEU A 13 -3.79 -5.15 4.42
N ILE A 14 -3.87 -5.45 5.72
CA ILE A 14 -2.99 -4.85 6.74
C ILE A 14 -1.53 -5.21 6.48
N VAL A 15 -1.24 -6.49 6.20
CA VAL A 15 0.13 -6.97 6.00
C VAL A 15 0.73 -6.38 4.73
N GLN A 16 0.01 -6.45 3.60
CA GLN A 16 0.51 -5.96 2.32
C GLN A 16 0.68 -4.43 2.31
N ALA A 17 -0.27 -3.70 2.89
CA ALA A 17 -0.15 -2.25 3.04
C ALA A 17 1.02 -1.86 3.97
N GLY A 18 1.20 -2.58 5.09
CA GLY A 18 2.32 -2.38 6.00
C GLY A 18 3.68 -2.66 5.35
N GLN A 19 3.77 -3.71 4.54
CA GLN A 19 4.96 -4.06 3.78
C GLN A 19 5.28 -3.01 2.72
N CYS A 20 4.29 -2.62 1.91
CA CYS A 20 4.42 -1.54 0.93
C CYS A 20 4.94 -0.25 1.58
N ARG A 21 4.31 0.17 2.68
CA ARG A 21 4.73 1.37 3.43
C ARG A 21 6.19 1.28 3.91
N SER A 22 6.59 0.13 4.43
CA SER A 22 7.95 -0.10 4.92
C SER A 22 8.99 -0.05 3.79
N MET A 23 8.67 -0.64 2.64
CA MET A 23 9.51 -0.60 1.44
C MET A 23 9.67 0.82 0.91
N LEU A 24 8.57 1.59 0.79
CA LEU A 24 8.61 2.97 0.30
C LEU A 24 9.39 3.90 1.24
N MET A 25 9.20 3.76 2.56
CA MET A 25 10.00 4.51 3.52
C MET A 25 11.49 4.18 3.42
N THR A 26 11.83 2.93 3.09
CA THR A 26 13.21 2.50 2.86
C THR A 26 13.75 3.05 1.53
N ALA A 27 12.96 3.03 0.46
CA ALA A 27 13.32 3.61 -0.83
C ALA A 27 13.66 5.11 -0.71
N ILE A 28 12.85 5.87 0.03
CA ILE A 28 13.12 7.29 0.33
C ILE A 28 14.45 7.46 1.08
N ARG A 29 14.80 6.53 1.99
CA ARG A 29 16.08 6.57 2.73
C ARG A 29 17.27 6.23 1.84
N GLU A 30 17.12 5.29 0.91
CA GLU A 30 18.15 4.95 -0.07
C GLU A 30 18.39 6.13 -1.03
N ALA A 31 17.33 6.74 -1.56
CA ALA A 31 17.44 7.93 -2.40
C ALA A 31 18.08 9.12 -1.68
N LYS A 32 17.84 9.28 -0.36
CA LYS A 32 18.55 10.30 0.44
C LYS A 32 20.07 10.08 0.48
N GLN A 33 20.53 8.84 0.37
CA GLN A 33 21.94 8.46 0.34
C GLN A 33 22.54 8.48 -1.08
N GLY A 34 21.74 8.78 -2.11
CA GLY A 34 22.14 8.73 -3.51
C GLY A 34 22.03 7.33 -4.13
N ASN A 35 21.50 6.34 -3.40
CA ASN A 35 21.36 4.96 -3.86
C ASN A 35 20.07 4.79 -4.68
N PHE A 36 19.99 5.44 -5.84
CA PHE A 36 18.76 5.52 -6.63
C PHE A 36 18.32 4.16 -7.21
N ASP A 37 19.25 3.30 -7.63
CA ASP A 37 18.90 1.97 -8.16
C ASP A 37 18.24 1.08 -7.08
N ALA A 38 18.73 1.17 -5.84
CA ALA A 38 18.14 0.47 -4.70
C ALA A 38 16.76 1.04 -4.35
N ALA A 39 16.60 2.37 -4.42
CA ALA A 39 15.32 3.02 -4.23
C ALA A 39 14.28 2.56 -5.28
N ASP A 40 14.65 2.53 -6.57
CA ASP A 40 13.76 2.09 -7.65
C ASP A 40 13.35 0.62 -7.50
N THR A 41 14.29 -0.24 -7.10
CA THR A 41 14.01 -1.65 -6.82
C THR A 41 12.98 -1.81 -5.70
N LEU A 42 13.13 -1.05 -4.60
CA LEU A 42 12.20 -1.06 -3.48
C LEU A 42 10.82 -0.51 -3.86
N VAL A 43 10.76 0.55 -4.69
CA VAL A 43 9.49 1.09 -5.20
C VAL A 43 8.78 0.07 -6.07
N ALA A 44 9.50 -0.64 -6.95
CA ALA A 44 8.93 -1.69 -7.78
C ALA A 44 8.33 -2.83 -6.94
N GLN A 45 9.05 -3.28 -5.91
CA GLN A 45 8.54 -4.30 -4.97
C GLN A 45 7.32 -3.81 -4.19
N ALA A 46 7.34 -2.56 -3.72
CA ALA A 46 6.21 -1.95 -3.02
C ALA A 46 4.97 -1.87 -3.92
N LYS A 47 5.16 -1.62 -5.22
CA LYS A 47 4.08 -1.51 -6.20
C LYS A 47 3.36 -2.84 -6.42
N GLU A 48 4.09 -3.95 -6.46
CA GLU A 48 3.47 -5.28 -6.54
C GLU A 48 2.67 -5.59 -5.25
N ALA A 49 3.24 -5.37 -4.07
CA ALA A 49 2.52 -5.56 -2.80
C ALA A 49 1.25 -4.68 -2.71
N LEU A 50 1.34 -3.43 -3.17
CA LEU A 50 0.20 -2.52 -3.20
C LEU A 50 -0.89 -3.01 -4.16
N LYS A 51 -0.51 -3.51 -5.33
CA LYS A 51 -1.43 -4.03 -6.34
C LYS A 51 -2.24 -5.21 -5.82
N ASP A 52 -1.60 -6.13 -5.09
CA ASP A 52 -2.28 -7.28 -4.48
C ASP A 52 -3.30 -6.81 -3.42
N ALA A 53 -2.92 -5.85 -2.57
CA ALA A 53 -3.83 -5.26 -1.60
C ALA A 53 -4.99 -4.51 -2.28
N HIS A 54 -4.70 -3.76 -3.35
CA HIS A 54 -5.71 -3.03 -4.11
C HIS A 54 -6.72 -3.95 -4.78
N HIS A 55 -6.29 -5.13 -5.24
CA HIS A 55 -7.19 -6.13 -5.80
C HIS A 55 -8.21 -6.62 -4.76
N ILE A 56 -7.76 -6.90 -3.54
CA ILE A 56 -8.65 -7.30 -2.43
C ILE A 56 -9.62 -6.17 -2.07
N GLN A 57 -9.16 -4.92 -2.06
CA GLN A 57 -10.06 -3.77 -1.85
C GLN A 57 -11.14 -3.70 -2.93
N THR A 58 -10.78 -3.86 -4.21
CA THR A 58 -11.77 -3.88 -5.30
C THR A 58 -12.78 -5.01 -5.11
N GLN A 59 -12.34 -6.22 -4.76
CA GLN A 59 -13.22 -7.35 -4.48
C GLN A 59 -14.19 -7.04 -3.32
N LEU A 60 -13.71 -6.41 -2.24
CA LEU A 60 -14.55 -6.01 -1.11
C LEU A 60 -15.63 -4.99 -1.52
N ILE A 61 -15.30 -4.04 -2.40
CA ILE A 61 -16.26 -3.07 -2.94
C ILE A 61 -17.29 -3.77 -3.83
N GLU A 62 -16.86 -4.71 -4.67
CA GLU A 62 -17.75 -5.53 -5.51
C GLU A 62 -18.73 -6.35 -4.64
N TYR A 63 -18.23 -6.98 -3.57
CA TYR A 63 -19.07 -7.73 -2.62
C TYR A 63 -20.08 -6.86 -1.88
N ASP A 64 -19.75 -5.60 -1.62
CA ASP A 64 -20.66 -4.64 -1.00
C ASP A 64 -21.78 -4.21 -1.96
N GLU A 65 -21.63 -4.48 -3.26
CA GLU A 65 -22.46 -3.97 -4.37
C GLU A 65 -22.63 -2.45 -4.35
N GLY A 66 -21.78 -1.73 -3.61
CA GLY A 66 -21.92 -0.30 -3.34
C GLY A 66 -23.14 0.07 -2.49
N GLU A 67 -23.82 -0.90 -1.88
CA GLU A 67 -25.05 -0.70 -1.09
C GLU A 67 -24.83 -0.90 0.43
N GLY A 68 -23.60 -1.10 0.91
CA GLY A 68 -23.33 -1.29 2.33
C GLY A 68 -23.79 -2.65 2.86
N LYS A 69 -23.79 -3.69 2.01
CA LYS A 69 -24.19 -5.06 2.35
C LYS A 69 -23.15 -5.79 3.21
N LEU A 70 -21.91 -5.30 3.24
CA LEU A 70 -20.84 -5.89 4.03
C LEU A 70 -20.85 -5.38 5.49
N PRO A 71 -20.75 -6.25 6.50
CA PRO A 71 -20.56 -5.81 7.88
C PRO A 71 -19.24 -5.04 8.03
N VAL A 72 -19.34 -3.75 8.38
CA VAL A 72 -18.17 -2.90 8.63
C VAL A 72 -17.80 -2.95 10.11
N HIS A 73 -16.71 -3.66 10.41
CA HIS A 73 -16.09 -3.64 11.74
C HIS A 73 -14.89 -2.67 11.78
N ILE A 74 -14.50 -2.22 12.97
CA ILE A 74 -13.34 -1.32 13.17
C ILE A 74 -12.08 -1.86 12.48
N VAL A 75 -11.86 -3.17 12.52
CA VAL A 75 -10.69 -3.79 11.90
C VAL A 75 -10.70 -3.68 10.36
N MET A 76 -11.87 -3.69 9.71
CA MET A 76 -11.98 -3.45 8.26
C MET A 76 -11.66 -1.99 7.95
N VAL A 77 -12.22 -1.05 8.70
CA VAL A 77 -11.89 0.37 8.56
C VAL A 77 -10.39 0.58 8.71
N HIS A 78 -9.78 -0.03 9.72
CA HIS A 78 -8.34 0.04 9.94
C HIS A 78 -7.52 -0.55 8.78
N ALA A 79 -7.94 -1.67 8.20
CA ALA A 79 -7.30 -2.27 7.03
C ALA A 79 -7.36 -1.35 5.80
N GLN A 80 -8.52 -0.73 5.55
CA GLN A 80 -8.70 0.26 4.48
C GLN A 80 -7.84 1.52 4.71
N ASP A 81 -7.75 2.01 5.96
CA ASP A 81 -6.89 3.13 6.33
C ASP A 81 -5.40 2.85 6.06
N HIS A 82 -4.93 1.63 6.36
CA HIS A 82 -3.56 1.23 6.03
C HIS A 82 -3.31 1.24 4.53
N LEU A 83 -4.23 0.66 3.76
CA LEU A 83 -4.12 0.61 2.31
C LEU A 83 -4.07 2.02 1.71
N MET A 84 -5.02 2.89 2.08
CA MET A 84 -5.06 4.25 1.52
C MET A 84 -3.84 5.09 1.91
N ASN A 85 -3.30 4.91 3.13
CA ASN A 85 -2.03 5.52 3.51
C ASN A 85 -0.84 4.99 2.69
N ALA A 86 -0.85 3.71 2.32
CA ALA A 86 0.17 3.13 1.46
C ALA A 86 0.06 3.64 0.01
N VAL A 87 -1.16 3.81 -0.52
CA VAL A 87 -1.41 4.45 -1.83
C VAL A 87 -0.85 5.87 -1.84
N LEU A 88 -1.22 6.69 -0.85
CA LEU A 88 -0.71 8.06 -0.75
C LEU A 88 0.82 8.09 -0.63
N LEU A 89 1.41 7.18 0.16
CA LEU A 89 2.87 7.13 0.29
C LEU A 89 3.55 6.71 -1.01
N MET A 90 2.93 5.87 -1.85
CA MET A 90 3.48 5.49 -3.15
C MET A 90 3.65 6.73 -4.03
N ASP A 91 2.58 7.54 -4.14
CA ASP A 91 2.58 8.77 -4.93
C ASP A 91 3.64 9.76 -4.40
N LEU A 92 3.67 9.98 -3.08
CA LEU A 92 4.62 10.90 -2.46
C LEU A 92 6.07 10.40 -2.51
N ALA A 93 6.31 9.09 -2.43
CA ALA A 93 7.64 8.52 -2.47
C ALA A 93 8.30 8.76 -3.84
N GLY A 94 7.55 8.62 -4.93
CA GLY A 94 8.03 8.95 -6.28
C GLY A 94 8.51 10.39 -6.38
N GLU A 95 7.65 11.34 -6.01
CA GLU A 95 7.97 12.78 -6.03
C GLU A 95 9.18 13.12 -5.13
N ILE A 96 9.29 12.50 -3.95
CA ILE A 96 10.42 12.71 -3.04
C ILE A 96 11.72 12.17 -3.64
N ILE A 97 11.69 10.99 -4.26
CA ILE A 97 12.87 10.37 -4.89
C ILE A 97 13.31 11.22 -6.08
N ASP A 98 12.38 11.67 -6.91
CA ASP A 98 12.68 12.54 -8.05
C ASP A 98 13.26 13.89 -7.62
N LEU A 99 12.71 14.50 -6.57
CA LEU A 99 13.28 15.71 -5.99
C LEU A 99 14.72 15.49 -5.51
N ARG A 100 15.03 14.32 -4.93
CA ARG A 100 16.39 13.96 -4.51
C ARG A 100 17.34 13.78 -5.69
N ARG A 101 16.88 13.21 -6.81
CA ARG A 101 17.67 13.09 -8.04
C ARG A 101 18.08 14.46 -8.58
N VAL A 102 17.18 15.44 -8.56
CA VAL A 102 17.46 16.80 -9.07
C VAL A 102 18.38 17.59 -8.13
N THR A 103 18.25 17.41 -6.81
CA THR A 103 19.06 18.15 -5.82
C THR A 103 20.44 17.57 -5.55
N GLN A 104 20.72 16.34 -5.97
CA GLN A 104 22.03 15.69 -5.84
C GLN A 104 22.84 15.64 -7.15
N GLN A 105 22.37 16.31 -8.20
CA GLN A 105 23.19 16.69 -9.35
C GLN A 105 24.10 17.86 -9.01
#